data_AF-A0AA37QKG2-F1
#
_entry.id   AF-A0AA37QKG2-F1
#
_cell.length_a   1.000
_cell.length_b   1.000
_cell.length_c   1.000
_cell.angle_alpha   90.00
_cell.angle_beta   90.00
_cell.angle_gamma   90.00
#
_symmetry.space_group_name_H-M   'P 1'
#
loop_
_entity.id
_entity.type
_entity.pdbx_description
1 polymer ?
#
loop_
_entity_poly.entity_id
_entity_poly.type
_entity_poly.pdbx_seq_one_letter_code
_entity_poly.pdbx_strand_id
1 'polypeptide(L)'
;MQGLYVCRGYRQFYKGSGEIKLYTIGSQSACWDFERDYPLINCETDSFIMPALGRDDDVVSLFDRNGIVPNIHFTTLENFATMAMIEKGLGMSVMNNLITEKWNCDVVKIPVDPPSRITLGLAVPSYKQASPAVKRFIKYAVERLKKIE
;
A
#
# COMPACT_ATOMS: atom_id res chain seq x y z
N MET A 1 18.73 -15.96 2.52
CA MET A 1 19.49 -14.74 2.88
C MET A 1 18.51 -13.58 2.92
N GLN A 2 18.26 -13.01 4.10
CA GLN A 2 17.35 -11.87 4.29
C GLN A 2 18.14 -10.57 4.11
N GLY A 3 17.73 -9.73 3.15
CA GLY A 3 18.35 -8.43 2.90
C GLY A 3 18.11 -7.46 4.07
N LEU A 4 19.18 -6.81 4.52
CA LEU A 4 19.11 -5.70 5.47
C LEU A 4 18.62 -4.45 4.73
N TYR A 5 17.43 -3.97 5.05
CA TYR A 5 17.02 -2.59 4.75
C TYR A 5 17.30 -1.74 5.98
N VAL A 6 18.03 -0.64 5.82
CA VAL A 6 18.36 0.30 6.90
C VAL A 6 17.28 1.37 6.94
N CYS A 7 16.33 1.26 7.86
CA CYS A 7 15.46 2.37 8.22
C CYS A 7 16.26 3.31 9.13
N ARG A 8 16.37 4.61 8.79
CA ARG A 8 17.21 5.58 9.52
C ARG A 8 16.91 5.52 11.03
N GLY A 9 17.89 5.08 11.83
CA GLY A 9 17.80 4.96 13.29
C GLY A 9 17.67 3.53 13.86
N TYR A 10 17.44 2.50 13.02
CA TYR A 10 17.25 1.13 13.46
C TYR A 10 18.33 0.19 12.89
N ARG A 11 19.01 -0.58 13.75
CA ARG A 11 20.12 -1.46 13.35
C ARG A 11 19.68 -2.87 12.93
N GLN A 12 18.44 -3.29 13.23
CA GLN A 12 17.93 -4.62 12.86
C GLN A 12 16.48 -4.54 12.37
N PHE A 13 16.28 -4.84 11.10
CA PHE A 13 14.97 -5.02 10.48
C PHE A 13 14.64 -6.52 10.44
N TYR A 14 13.57 -6.91 11.14
CA TYR A 14 12.94 -8.21 10.93
C TYR A 14 11.97 -8.03 9.77
N LYS A 15 12.37 -8.49 8.59
CA LYS A 15 11.43 -8.67 7.49
C LYS A 15 10.35 -9.64 7.99
N GLY A 16 9.17 -9.11 8.30
CA GLY A 16 7.99 -9.94 8.38
C GLY A 16 7.84 -10.58 7.02
N SER A 17 7.52 -11.88 6.96
CA SER A 17 7.26 -12.55 5.69
C SER A 17 5.98 -12.03 5.01
N GLY A 18 5.29 -11.06 5.62
CA GLY A 18 4.05 -10.47 5.15
C GLY A 18 4.25 -9.62 3.90
N GLU A 19 3.58 -9.98 2.82
CA GLU A 19 3.47 -9.13 1.64
C GLU A 19 2.08 -8.48 1.58
N ILE A 20 2.07 -7.15 1.53
CA ILE A 20 0.84 -6.37 1.40
C ILE A 20 0.63 -6.10 -0.09
N LYS A 21 -0.54 -6.47 -0.62
CA LYS A 21 -0.86 -6.28 -2.03
C LYS A 21 -1.36 -4.87 -2.28
N LEU A 22 -0.91 -4.27 -3.37
CA LEU A 22 -1.42 -3.00 -3.86
C LEU A 22 -2.55 -3.24 -4.86
N TYR A 23 -3.56 -2.37 -4.81
CA TYR A 23 -4.73 -2.40 -5.67
C TYR A 23 -5.06 -0.99 -6.14
N THR A 24 -5.58 -0.90 -7.35
CA THR A 24 -6.29 0.27 -7.84
C THR A 24 -7.66 0.32 -7.18
N ILE A 25 -8.04 1.48 -6.65
CA ILE A 25 -9.34 1.76 -6.08
C ILE A 25 -10.05 2.79 -6.93
N GLY A 26 -11.25 2.43 -7.36
CA GLY A 26 -12.05 3.20 -8.30
C GLY A 26 -13.53 3.27 -7.90
N SER A 27 -14.28 4.23 -8.44
CA SER A 27 -15.73 4.31 -8.22
C SER A 27 -16.43 3.11 -8.86
N GLN A 28 -17.39 2.48 -8.17
CA GLN A 28 -18.19 1.42 -8.76
C GLN A 28 -19.07 1.90 -9.93
N SER A 29 -19.39 3.20 -9.96
CA SER A 29 -20.19 3.83 -11.03
C SER A 29 -19.41 4.15 -12.31
N ALA A 30 -18.07 4.07 -12.26
CA ALA A 30 -17.24 4.31 -13.44
C ALA A 30 -17.21 3.07 -14.35
N CYS A 31 -17.17 3.29 -15.65
CA CYS A 31 -16.93 2.25 -16.65
C CYS A 31 -15.46 1.85 -16.61
N TRP A 32 -15.15 0.77 -15.89
CA TRP A 32 -13.84 0.14 -15.92
C TRP A 32 -13.84 -0.88 -17.06
N ASP A 33 -13.14 -0.58 -18.15
CA ASP A 33 -12.93 -1.54 -19.26
C ASP A 33 -12.00 -2.71 -18.86
N PHE A 34 -11.66 -2.79 -17.57
CA PHE A 34 -10.63 -3.65 -16.99
C PHE A 34 -11.26 -4.63 -15.99
N GLU A 35 -11.81 -5.74 -16.50
CA GLU A 35 -12.47 -6.74 -15.66
C GLU A 35 -11.50 -7.60 -14.81
N ARG A 36 -10.20 -7.62 -15.10
CA ARG A 36 -9.21 -8.49 -14.41
C ARG A 36 -8.10 -7.75 -13.68
N ASP A 37 -7.48 -6.78 -14.34
CA ASP A 37 -6.35 -6.02 -13.81
C ASP A 37 -6.33 -4.62 -14.43
N TYR A 38 -5.79 -3.66 -13.69
CA TYR A 38 -5.64 -2.28 -14.11
C TYR A 38 -4.18 -2.03 -14.51
N PRO A 39 -3.89 -1.76 -15.80
CA PRO A 39 -2.55 -1.40 -16.25
C PRO A 39 -2.08 -0.13 -15.55
N LEU A 40 -1.01 -0.22 -14.76
CA LEU A 40 -0.51 0.89 -13.96
C LEU A 40 -0.12 2.10 -14.82
N ILE A 41 0.27 1.86 -16.08
CA ILE A 41 0.58 2.91 -17.06
C ILE A 41 -0.59 3.87 -17.32
N ASN A 42 -1.82 3.42 -17.14
CA ASN A 42 -3.01 4.27 -17.33
C ASN A 42 -3.08 5.38 -16.27
N CYS A 43 -2.34 5.27 -15.16
CA CYS A 43 -2.22 6.36 -14.19
C CYS A 43 -1.56 7.62 -14.79
N GLU A 44 -0.86 7.55 -15.93
CA GLU A 44 -0.33 8.73 -16.62
C GLU A 44 -1.41 9.58 -17.30
N THR A 45 -2.59 9.01 -17.53
CA THR A 45 -3.70 9.68 -18.20
C THR A 45 -4.91 9.85 -17.29
N ASP A 46 -5.23 8.82 -16.50
CA ASP A 46 -6.43 8.81 -15.65
C ASP A 46 -6.27 9.75 -14.45
N SER A 47 -7.38 10.35 -14.01
CA SER A 47 -7.38 11.27 -12.85
C SER A 47 -6.92 10.54 -11.58
N PHE A 48 -5.71 10.84 -11.13
CA PHE A 48 -5.10 10.20 -9.97
C PHE A 48 -5.21 11.07 -8.72
N ILE A 49 -5.66 10.46 -7.63
CA ILE A 49 -5.69 11.05 -6.29
C ILE A 49 -4.47 10.52 -5.54
N MET A 50 -3.47 11.37 -5.38
CA MET A 50 -2.21 11.02 -4.74
C MET A 50 -2.33 11.01 -3.21
N PRO A 51 -2.06 9.88 -2.54
CA PRO A 51 -2.13 9.79 -1.09
C PRO A 51 -0.95 10.52 -0.41
N ALA A 52 -1.10 10.72 0.91
CA ALA A 52 -0.11 11.34 1.80
C ALA A 52 0.52 12.65 1.26
N LEU A 53 -0.26 13.47 0.55
CA LEU A 53 0.22 14.71 -0.07
C LEU A 53 1.45 14.51 -0.99
N GLY A 54 1.50 13.39 -1.71
CA GLY A 54 2.62 13.05 -2.58
C GLY A 54 3.85 12.48 -1.87
N ARG A 55 3.70 12.06 -0.61
CA ARG A 55 4.78 11.51 0.23
C ARG A 55 4.53 10.08 0.68
N ASP A 56 3.63 9.38 -0.01
CA ASP A 56 3.42 7.96 0.23
C ASP A 56 4.60 7.21 -0.40
N ASP A 57 5.57 6.81 0.41
CA ASP A 57 6.82 6.19 -0.07
C ASP A 57 6.55 4.94 -0.91
N ASP A 58 5.50 4.17 -0.59
CA ASP A 58 5.17 2.94 -1.30
C ASP A 58 4.59 3.24 -2.69
N VAL A 59 3.68 4.20 -2.79
CA VAL A 59 3.07 4.63 -4.07
C VAL A 59 4.07 5.39 -4.93
N VAL A 60 4.89 6.27 -4.34
CA VAL A 60 5.99 6.94 -5.06
C VAL A 60 6.98 5.91 -5.60
N SER A 61 7.46 4.99 -4.75
CA SER A 61 8.39 3.94 -5.18
C SER A 61 7.78 3.01 -6.24
N LEU A 62 6.47 2.77 -6.18
CA LEU A 62 5.74 2.01 -7.19
C LEU A 62 5.79 2.71 -8.55
N PHE A 63 5.59 4.02 -8.61
CA PHE A 63 5.63 4.75 -9.88
C PHE A 63 7.07 4.90 -10.40
N ASP A 64 8.00 5.26 -9.53
CA ASP A 64 9.42 5.42 -9.87
C ASP A 64 10.01 4.15 -10.47
N ARG A 65 9.78 2.99 -9.85
CA ARG A 65 10.33 1.70 -10.35
C ARG A 65 9.75 1.26 -11.68
N ASN A 66 8.55 1.75 -12.04
CA ASN A 66 7.88 1.47 -13.29
C ASN A 66 8.09 2.59 -14.33
N GLY A 67 8.78 3.68 -13.97
CA GLY A 67 9.03 4.82 -14.85
C GLY A 67 7.77 5.60 -15.23
N ILE A 68 6.76 5.61 -14.35
CA ILE A 68 5.44 6.19 -14.59
C ILE A 68 5.34 7.54 -13.89
N VAL A 69 4.81 8.56 -14.56
CA VAL A 69 4.49 9.85 -13.93
C VAL A 69 2.97 10.00 -13.85
N PRO A 70 2.34 9.83 -12.67
CA PRO A 70 0.88 9.84 -12.57
C PRO A 70 0.28 11.23 -12.85
N ASN A 71 -0.89 11.26 -13.47
CA ASN A 71 -1.69 12.47 -13.70
C ASN A 71 -2.43 12.89 -12.42
N ILE A 72 -1.69 13.52 -11.49
CA ILE A 72 -2.19 13.92 -10.18
C ILE A 72 -3.15 15.11 -10.31
N HIS A 73 -4.44 14.88 -10.08
CA HIS A 73 -5.46 15.92 -10.03
C HIS A 73 -5.74 16.40 -8.60
N PHE A 74 -5.64 15.49 -7.63
CA PHE A 74 -5.89 15.77 -6.22
C PHE A 74 -4.84 15.13 -5.34
N THR A 75 -4.63 15.72 -4.17
CA THR A 75 -3.79 15.16 -3.12
C THR A 75 -4.53 15.24 -1.79
N THR A 76 -4.43 14.22 -0.95
CA THR A 76 -4.94 14.30 0.43
C THR A 76 -4.04 13.51 1.37
N LEU A 77 -4.11 13.83 2.65
CA LEU A 77 -3.39 13.11 3.71
C LEU A 77 -4.17 11.88 4.18
N GLU A 78 -5.50 11.97 4.23
CA GLU A 78 -6.33 10.93 4.83
C GLU A 78 -6.93 9.99 3.80
N ASN A 79 -6.78 8.69 4.03
CA ASN A 79 -7.39 7.65 3.19
C ASN A 79 -8.92 7.80 3.11
N PHE A 80 -9.59 8.26 4.18
CA PHE A 80 -11.05 8.51 4.20
C PHE A 80 -11.47 9.57 3.20
N ALA A 81 -10.72 10.66 3.10
CA ALA A 81 -10.96 11.67 2.08
C ALA A 81 -10.72 11.10 0.68
N THR A 82 -9.65 10.31 0.47
CA THR A 82 -9.38 9.65 -0.82
C THR A 82 -10.57 8.81 -1.27
N MET A 83 -11.09 7.94 -0.41
CA MET A 83 -12.21 7.07 -0.76
C MET A 83 -13.49 7.85 -1.06
N ALA A 84 -13.83 8.86 -0.25
CA ALA A 84 -15.00 9.71 -0.51
C ALA A 84 -14.89 10.45 -1.85
N MET A 85 -13.68 10.90 -2.22
CA MET A 85 -13.42 11.51 -3.53
C MET A 85 -13.57 10.49 -4.67
N ILE A 86 -13.09 9.26 -4.49
CA ILE A 86 -13.27 8.17 -5.46
C ILE A 86 -14.76 7.86 -5.64
N GLU A 87 -15.54 7.71 -4.56
CA GLU A 87 -16.97 7.45 -4.64
C GLU A 87 -17.72 8.53 -5.42
N LYS A 88 -17.31 9.79 -5.29
CA LYS A 88 -17.86 10.93 -6.03
C LYS A 88 -17.28 11.11 -7.44
N GLY A 89 -16.46 10.17 -7.92
CA GLY A 89 -15.95 10.14 -9.28
C GLY A 89 -14.86 11.18 -9.56
N LEU A 90 -14.19 11.70 -8.53
CA LEU A 90 -13.11 12.68 -8.72
C LEU A 90 -11.81 12.04 -9.23
N GLY A 91 -11.70 10.72 -9.20
CA GLY A 91 -10.56 9.98 -9.74
C GLY A 91 -10.43 8.61 -9.11
N MET A 92 -9.22 8.08 -9.20
CA MET A 92 -8.81 6.78 -8.68
C MET A 92 -7.56 6.92 -7.80
N SER A 93 -7.24 5.91 -7.01
CA SER A 93 -5.97 5.87 -6.28
C SER A 93 -5.41 4.46 -6.20
N VAL A 94 -4.12 4.32 -5.92
CA VAL A 94 -3.51 3.04 -5.57
C VAL A 94 -3.40 2.95 -4.06
N MET A 95 -3.95 1.88 -3.47
CA MET A 95 -3.98 1.67 -2.04
C MET A 95 -3.63 0.23 -1.68
N ASN A 96 -3.22 0.03 -0.43
CA ASN A 96 -2.89 -1.29 0.08
C ASN A 96 -4.14 -2.07 0.52
N ASN A 97 -4.09 -3.41 0.45
CA ASN A 97 -5.26 -4.23 0.75
C ASN A 97 -5.74 -4.12 2.20
N LEU A 98 -4.85 -3.84 3.15
CA LEU A 98 -5.17 -3.74 4.57
C LEU A 98 -6.08 -2.55 4.89
N ILE A 99 -5.95 -1.44 4.18
CA ILE A 99 -6.84 -0.27 4.33
C ILE A 99 -8.25 -0.61 3.81
N THR A 100 -8.33 -1.40 2.75
CA THR A 100 -9.59 -1.68 2.03
C THR A 100 -10.40 -2.85 2.62
N GLU A 101 -9.78 -3.74 3.40
CA GLU A 101 -10.38 -5.01 3.83
C GLU A 101 -11.63 -4.89 4.71
N LYS A 102 -11.82 -3.76 5.40
CA LYS A 102 -12.95 -3.55 6.32
C LYS A 102 -13.86 -2.40 5.92
N TRP A 103 -13.69 -1.88 4.71
CA TRP A 103 -14.40 -0.68 4.29
C TRP A 103 -15.61 -1.03 3.43
N ASN A 104 -16.80 -0.71 3.95
CA ASN A 104 -18.05 -0.80 3.20
C ASN A 104 -18.28 0.54 2.48
N CYS A 105 -17.90 0.62 1.21
CA CYS A 105 -18.06 1.80 0.36
C CYS A 105 -18.29 1.36 -1.09
N ASP A 106 -18.89 2.23 -1.91
CA ASP A 106 -19.26 1.96 -3.31
C ASP A 106 -18.04 2.10 -4.23
N VAL A 107 -16.99 1.36 -3.91
CA VAL A 107 -15.72 1.34 -4.65
C VAL A 107 -15.43 -0.06 -5.17
N VAL A 108 -14.69 -0.12 -6.27
CA VAL A 108 -14.15 -1.36 -6.82
C VAL A 108 -12.66 -1.45 -6.51
N LYS A 109 -12.22 -2.66 -6.21
CA LYS A 109 -10.82 -2.99 -5.97
C LYS A 109 -10.30 -3.83 -7.12
N ILE A 110 -9.41 -3.26 -7.94
CA ILE A 110 -8.87 -3.89 -9.14
C ILE A 110 -7.37 -4.15 -8.92
N PRO A 111 -6.86 -5.38 -9.16
CA PRO A 111 -5.43 -5.66 -9.09
C PRO A 111 -4.63 -4.74 -10.02
N VAL A 112 -3.48 -4.24 -9.58
CA VAL A 112 -2.57 -3.47 -10.46
C VAL A 112 -1.77 -4.42 -11.36
N ASP A 113 -1.51 -4.00 -12.60
CA ASP A 113 -0.60 -4.66 -13.54
C ASP A 113 0.60 -3.73 -13.87
N PRO A 114 1.85 -4.10 -13.58
CA PRO A 114 2.28 -5.38 -13.02
C PRO A 114 1.88 -5.55 -11.54
N PRO A 115 1.58 -6.79 -11.09
CA PRO A 115 1.27 -7.08 -9.69
C PRO A 115 2.33 -6.53 -8.74
N SER A 116 1.89 -5.68 -7.81
CA SER A 116 2.79 -4.95 -6.92
C SER A 116 2.49 -5.22 -5.45
N ARG A 117 3.55 -5.33 -4.66
CA ARG A 117 3.50 -5.70 -3.25
C ARG A 117 4.47 -4.85 -2.42
N ILE A 118 4.08 -4.55 -1.21
CA ILE A 118 4.88 -3.86 -0.19
C ILE A 118 5.33 -4.88 0.85
N THR A 119 6.56 -4.72 1.34
CA THR A 119 7.07 -5.55 2.43
C THR A 119 6.62 -5.00 3.78
N LEU A 120 5.85 -5.78 4.54
CA LEU A 120 5.58 -5.47 5.94
C LEU A 120 6.70 -6.01 6.82
N GLY A 121 7.25 -5.17 7.71
CA GLY A 121 8.30 -5.60 8.63
C GLY A 121 8.25 -4.95 10.00
N LEU A 122 9.04 -5.51 10.90
CA LEU A 122 9.22 -5.04 12.27
C LEU A 122 10.65 -4.55 12.44
N ALA A 123 10.82 -3.27 12.74
CA ALA A 123 12.13 -2.70 13.05
C ALA A 123 12.34 -2.62 14.57
N VAL A 124 13.48 -3.12 15.05
CA VAL A 124 13.90 -2.91 16.45
C VAL A 124 15.34 -2.43 16.53
N PRO A 125 15.70 -1.54 17.49
CA PRO A 125 17.07 -1.05 17.61
C PRO A 125 18.09 -2.17 17.86
N SER A 126 17.73 -3.15 18.70
CA SER A 126 18.50 -4.38 18.94
C SER A 126 17.59 -5.46 19.50
N TYR A 127 17.48 -6.59 18.81
CA TYR A 127 16.69 -7.70 19.34
C TYR A 127 17.31 -8.33 20.57
N LYS A 128 18.65 -8.37 20.64
CA LYS A 128 19.37 -8.90 21.80
C LYS A 128 19.01 -8.12 23.07
N GLN A 129 19.01 -6.80 22.97
CA GLN A 129 18.71 -5.87 24.08
C GLN A 129 17.21 -5.60 24.26
N ALA A 130 16.34 -6.07 23.36
CA ALA A 130 14.91 -5.90 23.48
C ALA A 130 14.36 -6.55 24.76
N SER A 131 13.37 -5.89 25.37
CA SER A 131 12.70 -6.38 26.58
C SER A 131 11.97 -7.71 26.32
N PRO A 132 11.71 -8.52 27.37
CA PRO A 132 10.92 -9.74 27.22
C PRO A 132 9.54 -9.50 26.57
N ALA A 133 8.91 -8.36 26.86
CA ALA A 133 7.63 -7.98 26.26
C ALA A 133 7.74 -7.75 24.74
N VAL A 134 8.77 -7.02 24.29
CA VAL A 134 9.01 -6.79 22.84
C VAL A 134 9.30 -8.11 22.12
N LYS A 135 10.13 -8.98 22.70
CA LYS A 135 10.41 -10.31 22.12
C LYS A 135 9.14 -11.15 21.99
N ARG A 136 8.28 -11.13 23.01
CA ARG A 136 6.99 -11.85 22.98
C ARG A 136 6.04 -11.27 21.95
N PHE A 137 5.98 -9.95 21.83
CA PHE A 137 5.19 -9.27 20.80
C PHE A 137 5.67 -9.60 19.38
N ILE A 138 6.99 -9.56 19.13
CA ILE A 138 7.56 -9.94 17.82
C ILE A 138 7.16 -11.36 17.45
N LYS A 139 7.32 -12.31 18.39
CA LYS A 139 6.91 -13.71 18.17
C LYS A 139 5.41 -13.79 17.82
N TYR A 140 4.57 -13.15 18.62
CA TYR A 140 3.12 -13.14 18.41
C TYR A 140 2.73 -12.52 17.06
N ALA A 141 3.29 -11.36 16.71
CA ALA A 141 3.00 -10.64 15.48
C ALA A 141 3.39 -11.47 14.24
N VAL A 142 4.58 -12.06 14.24
CA VAL A 142 5.04 -12.93 13.14
C VAL A 142 4.15 -14.17 13.00
N GLU A 143 3.73 -14.79 14.10
CA GLU A 143 2.80 -15.93 14.08
C GLU A 143 1.41 -15.53 13.56
N ARG A 144 0.95 -14.31 13.86
CA ARG A 144 -0.37 -13.84 13.42
C ARG A 144 -0.39 -13.46 11.95
N LEU A 145 0.68 -12.88 11.41
CA LEU A 145 0.80 -12.52 9.99
C LEU A 145 0.75 -13.74 9.08
N LYS A 146 1.37 -14.86 9.46
CA LYS A 146 1.29 -16.14 8.73
C LYS A 146 -0.12 -16.74 8.62
N LYS A 147 -1.08 -16.24 9.41
CA LYS A 147 -2.48 -16.70 9.41
C LYS A 147 -3.40 -15.79 8.60
N ILE A 148 -2.89 -14.65 8.10
CA ILE A 148 -3.64 -13.66 7.34
C ILE A 148 -3.37 -13.83 5.82
N GLU A 149 -2.20 -14.37 5.47
CA GLU A 149 -1.87 -14.87 4.12
C GLU A 149 -2.53 -16.21 3.82
#